data_AF-A0A7X9AA40-F1
#
_entry.id   AF-A0A7X9AA40-F1
#
_cell.length_a   1.000
_cell.length_b   1.000
_cell.length_c   1.000
_cell.angle_alpha   90.00
_cell.angle_beta   90.00
_cell.angle_gamma   90.00
#
_symmetry.space_group_name_H-M   'P 1'
#
loop_
_entity.id
_entity.type
_entity.pdbx_description
1 polymer ?
#
loop_
_entity_poly.entity_id
_entity_poly.type
_entity_poly.pdbx_seq_one_letter_code
_entity_poly.pdbx_strand_id
1 'polypeptide(L)'
;MESTTKKEQKSIDIAVYEHDIDLLLLEEFYTSDKFVEWFTDKIQEPEAKLVHCTNSSTDSNGESDLVLTIENGTSTLVVFIEDKIDAPLQPDQAKRYKERANIIADKE
;
A
#
# COMPACT_ATOMS: atom_id res chain seq x y z
N MET A 1 -59.83 -4.14 3.72
CA MET A 1 -58.68 -5.06 3.56
C MET A 1 -57.64 -4.30 2.76
N GLU A 2 -56.71 -3.63 3.43
CA GLU A 2 -55.59 -2.95 2.77
C GLU A 2 -54.46 -3.95 2.54
N SER A 3 -54.16 -4.20 1.27
CA SER A 3 -53.03 -5.03 0.85
C SER A 3 -51.76 -4.18 0.88
N THR A 4 -50.94 -4.35 1.92
CA THR A 4 -49.64 -3.70 2.04
C THR A 4 -48.70 -4.25 0.98
N THR A 5 -48.45 -3.51 -0.09
CA THR A 5 -47.44 -3.84 -1.09
C THR A 5 -46.07 -3.54 -0.50
N LYS A 6 -45.33 -4.57 -0.10
CA LYS A 6 -43.93 -4.46 0.31
C LYS A 6 -43.12 -4.01 -0.91
N LYS A 7 -42.64 -2.76 -0.93
CA LYS A 7 -41.65 -2.32 -1.91
C LYS A 7 -40.35 -3.06 -1.64
N GLU A 8 -39.89 -3.87 -2.59
CA GLU A 8 -38.52 -4.40 -2.57
C GLU A 8 -37.55 -3.23 -2.69
N GLN A 9 -36.82 -2.95 -1.61
CA GLN A 9 -35.72 -2.01 -1.61
C GLN A 9 -34.48 -2.76 -2.11
N LYS A 10 -33.93 -2.37 -3.26
CA LYS A 10 -32.65 -2.89 -3.72
C LYS A 10 -31.54 -2.39 -2.80
N SER A 11 -30.74 -3.31 -2.24
CA SER A 11 -29.46 -3.00 -1.62
C SER A 11 -28.33 -3.21 -2.64
N ILE A 12 -27.23 -2.48 -2.45
CA ILE A 12 -25.96 -2.73 -3.15
C ILE A 12 -25.02 -3.29 -2.11
N ASP A 13 -24.47 -4.47 -2.38
CA ASP A 13 -23.38 -5.05 -1.61
C ASP A 13 -22.07 -4.73 -2.32
N ILE A 14 -21.14 -4.07 -1.61
CA ILE A 14 -19.80 -3.76 -2.12
C ILE A 14 -18.82 -4.63 -1.36
N ALA A 15 -17.98 -5.36 -2.09
CA ALA A 15 -16.80 -6.03 -1.55
C ALA A 15 -15.58 -5.16 -1.85
N VAL A 16 -14.69 -5.04 -0.87
CA VAL A 16 -13.39 -4.37 -0.99
C VAL A 16 -12.33 -5.47 -1.09
N TYR A 17 -11.45 -5.36 -2.07
CA TYR A 17 -10.33 -6.28 -2.29
C TYR A 17 -9.00 -5.60 -1.94
N GLU A 18 -7.94 -6.40 -1.76
CA GLU A 18 -6.57 -5.91 -1.50
C GLU A 18 -6.17 -4.83 -2.53
N HIS A 19 -6.46 -5.07 -3.81
CA HIS A 19 -6.20 -4.12 -4.90
C HIS A 19 -6.91 -2.77 -4.75
N ASP A 20 -8.12 -2.74 -4.18
CA ASP A 20 -8.84 -1.47 -3.97
C ASP A 20 -8.13 -0.62 -2.92
N ILE A 21 -7.55 -1.26 -1.89
CA ILE A 21 -6.78 -0.59 -0.85
C ILE A 21 -5.44 -0.11 -1.41
N ASP A 22 -4.76 -0.94 -2.20
CA ASP A 22 -3.50 -0.56 -2.86
C ASP A 22 -3.65 0.72 -3.67
N LEU A 23 -4.72 0.83 -4.46
CA LEU A 23 -4.99 2.01 -5.28
C LEU A 23 -5.33 3.25 -4.44
N LEU A 24 -6.08 3.09 -3.36
CA LEU A 24 -6.39 4.20 -2.44
C LEU A 24 -5.12 4.72 -1.75
N LEU A 25 -4.26 3.81 -1.28
CA LEU A 25 -2.99 4.18 -0.67
C LEU A 25 -2.05 4.85 -1.68
N LEU A 26 -1.95 4.31 -2.89
CA LEU A 26 -1.15 4.91 -3.97
C LEU A 26 -1.60 6.35 -4.26
N GLU A 27 -2.92 6.57 -4.37
CA GLU A 27 -3.48 7.89 -4.60
C GLU A 27 -3.13 8.85 -3.46
N GLU A 28 -3.41 8.49 -2.21
CA GLU A 28 -3.13 9.32 -1.04
C GLU A 28 -1.64 9.68 -0.92
N PHE A 29 -0.73 8.75 -1.22
CA PHE A 29 0.71 9.04 -1.23
C PHE A 29 1.08 10.14 -2.24
N TYR A 30 0.43 10.18 -3.41
CA TYR A 30 0.73 11.18 -4.44
C TYR A 30 -0.07 12.49 -4.29
N THR A 31 -1.20 12.49 -3.61
CA THR A 31 -2.11 13.65 -3.58
C THR A 31 -2.17 14.37 -2.23
N SER A 32 -1.68 13.75 -1.16
CA SER A 32 -1.86 14.24 0.21
C SER A 32 -0.55 14.27 1.00
N ASP A 33 0.11 15.43 1.03
CA ASP A 33 1.31 15.64 1.86
C ASP A 33 1.06 15.30 3.33
N LYS A 34 -0.14 15.57 3.84
CA LYS A 34 -0.53 15.22 5.22
C LYS A 34 -0.61 13.71 5.45
N PHE A 35 -1.00 12.95 4.43
CA PHE A 35 -1.00 11.50 4.50
C PHE A 35 0.43 10.97 4.52
N VAL A 36 1.32 11.52 3.69
CA VAL A 36 2.75 11.20 3.71
C VAL A 36 3.34 11.51 5.09
N GLU A 37 3.12 12.70 5.64
CA GLU A 37 3.58 13.09 6.98
C GLU A 37 3.06 12.15 8.08
N TRP A 38 1.76 11.80 8.02
CA TRP A 38 1.16 10.86 8.96
C TRP A 38 1.79 9.48 8.85
N PHE A 39 1.98 8.97 7.63
CA PHE A 39 2.53 7.64 7.38
C PHE A 39 3.99 7.56 7.82
N THR A 40 4.81 8.56 7.49
CA THR A 40 6.24 8.58 7.84
C THR A 40 6.46 8.68 9.35
N ASP A 41 5.59 9.39 10.08
CA ASP A 41 5.53 9.35 11.55
C ASP A 41 5.27 7.93 12.08
N LYS A 42 4.36 7.16 11.46
CA LYS A 42 4.05 5.77 11.89
C LYS A 42 5.20 4.80 11.73
N ILE A 43 6.06 5.01 10.75
CA ILE A 43 7.24 4.17 10.52
C ILE A 43 8.51 4.72 11.19
N GLN A 44 8.37 5.72 12.06
CA GLN A 44 9.47 6.35 12.81
C GLN A 44 10.51 7.06 11.92
N GLU A 45 10.08 7.55 10.76
CA GLU A 45 10.88 8.36 9.83
C GLU A 45 10.25 9.75 9.68
N PRO A 46 10.07 10.51 10.78
CA PRO A 46 9.41 11.80 10.71
C PRO A 46 10.13 12.74 9.72
N GLU A 47 9.37 13.61 9.07
CA GLU A 47 9.86 14.54 8.04
C GLU A 47 10.37 13.89 6.75
N ALA A 48 10.34 12.55 6.64
CA ALA A 48 10.66 11.90 5.39
C ALA A 48 9.66 12.28 4.29
N LYS A 49 10.18 12.48 3.08
CA LYS A 49 9.39 12.88 1.91
C LYS A 49 9.27 11.74 0.94
N LEU A 50 8.12 11.66 0.27
CA LEU A 50 7.93 10.73 -0.83
C LEU A 50 8.82 11.13 -2.02
N VAL A 51 9.59 10.17 -2.52
CA VAL A 51 10.28 10.26 -3.81
C VAL A 51 9.43 9.57 -4.89
N HIS A 52 9.00 8.34 -4.60
CA HIS A 52 8.24 7.53 -5.54
C HIS A 52 7.38 6.49 -4.82
N CYS A 53 6.24 6.14 -5.41
CA CYS A 53 5.39 5.02 -5.00
C CYS A 53 4.95 4.22 -6.23
N THR A 54 5.03 2.89 -6.16
CA THR A 54 4.62 1.98 -7.23
C THR A 54 3.71 0.89 -6.69
N ASN A 55 2.70 0.52 -7.48
CA ASN A 55 1.87 -0.65 -7.22
C ASN A 55 2.28 -1.85 -8.09
N SER A 56 2.01 -3.06 -7.60
CA SER A 56 2.25 -4.34 -8.30
C SER A 56 3.67 -4.45 -8.85
N SER A 57 4.66 -4.14 -8.00
CA SER A 57 6.06 -4.13 -8.38
C SER A 57 6.62 -5.55 -8.36
N THR A 58 6.86 -6.10 -9.55
CA THR A 58 7.33 -7.48 -9.75
C THR A 58 8.76 -7.53 -10.27
N ASP A 59 9.58 -8.35 -9.63
CA ASP A 59 10.93 -8.70 -10.10
C ASP A 59 11.16 -10.23 -10.01
N SER A 60 12.38 -10.66 -10.34
CA SER A 60 12.77 -12.08 -10.30
C SER A 60 12.68 -12.73 -8.92
N ASN A 61 12.55 -11.95 -7.85
CA ASN A 61 12.48 -12.38 -6.45
C ASN A 61 11.06 -12.22 -5.84
N GLY A 62 10.08 -11.75 -6.60
CA GLY A 62 8.67 -11.74 -6.19
C GLY A 62 7.92 -10.48 -6.61
N GLU A 63 6.65 -10.44 -6.23
CA GLU A 63 5.75 -9.30 -6.35
C GLU A 63 5.61 -8.60 -4.99
N SER A 64 5.34 -7.30 -5.01
CA SER A 64 4.87 -6.53 -3.86
C SER A 64 3.62 -5.77 -4.24
N ASP A 65 2.71 -5.62 -3.30
CA ASP A 65 1.49 -4.83 -3.49
C ASP A 65 1.84 -3.35 -3.71
N LEU A 66 2.61 -2.76 -2.79
CA LEU A 66 3.11 -1.38 -2.88
C LEU A 66 4.58 -1.25 -2.47
N VAL A 67 5.34 -0.45 -3.21
CA VAL A 67 6.73 -0.10 -2.88
C VAL A 67 6.91 1.40 -2.91
N LEU A 68 7.37 1.96 -1.80
CA LEU A 68 7.66 3.37 -1.62
C LEU A 68 9.17 3.60 -1.52
N THR A 69 9.63 4.68 -2.14
CA THR A 69 10.93 5.28 -1.90
C THR A 69 10.70 6.60 -1.17
N ILE A 70 11.31 6.76 0.00
CA ILE A 70 11.25 8.00 0.80
C ILE A 70 12.66 8.46 1.18
N GLU A 71 12.80 9.76 1.44
CA GLU A 71 14.06 10.36 1.88
C GLU A 71 13.87 11.13 3.19
N ASN A 72 14.70 10.85 4.19
CA ASN A 72 14.70 11.55 5.49
C ASN A 72 15.81 12.60 5.60
N GLY A 73 16.36 13.05 4.47
CA GLY A 73 17.48 13.99 4.39
C GLY A 73 18.86 13.40 4.66
N THR A 74 18.96 12.19 5.23
CA THR A 74 20.24 11.50 5.46
C THR A 74 20.40 10.20 4.66
N SER A 75 19.28 9.57 4.31
CA SER A 75 19.25 8.31 3.59
C SER A 75 17.97 8.17 2.77
N THR A 76 18.08 7.37 1.72
CA THR A 76 16.94 6.85 0.97
C THR A 76 16.49 5.55 1.61
N LEU A 77 15.20 5.42 1.88
CA LEU A 77 14.57 4.23 2.43
C LEU A 77 13.58 3.65 1.43
N VAL A 78 13.60 2.32 1.32
CA VAL A 78 12.64 1.58 0.50
C VAL A 78 11.68 0.85 1.45
N VAL A 79 10.40 1.19 1.37
CA VAL A 79 9.34 0.65 2.22
C VAL A 79 8.44 -0.23 1.38
N PHE A 80 8.33 -1.50 1.79
CA PHE A 80 7.43 -2.48 1.20
C PHE A 80 6.15 -2.51 2.03
N ILE A 81 5.01 -2.23 1.41
CA ILE A 81 3.69 -2.33 2.03
C ILE A 81 3.01 -3.55 1.43
N GLU A 82 2.56 -4.44 2.31
CA GLU A 82 1.81 -5.64 1.95
C GLU A 82 0.47 -5.60 2.66
N ASP A 83 -0.60 -5.60 1.87
CA ASP A 83 -1.98 -5.75 2.30
C ASP A 83 -2.35 -7.23 2.10
N LYS A 84 -2.75 -7.90 3.19
CA LYS A 84 -3.17 -9.30 3.13
C LYS A 84 -4.49 -9.47 3.86
N ILE A 85 -5.56 -9.57 3.08
CA ILE A 85 -6.93 -9.85 3.51
C ILE A 85 -7.23 -11.33 3.37
N ASP A 86 -6.90 -11.93 2.22
CA ASP A 86 -7.38 -13.27 1.85
C ASP A 86 -6.28 -14.35 1.86
N ALA A 87 -5.01 -13.97 2.03
CA ALA A 87 -3.87 -14.88 1.99
C ALA A 87 -2.85 -14.65 3.11
N PRO A 88 -2.17 -15.69 3.62
CA PRO A 88 -1.05 -15.50 4.53
C PRO A 88 0.17 -14.92 3.80
N LEU A 89 1.10 -14.31 4.57
CA LEU A 89 2.41 -13.92 4.06
C LEU A 89 3.14 -15.12 3.44
N GLN A 90 3.85 -14.87 2.34
CA GLN A 90 4.64 -15.90 1.68
C GLN A 90 5.85 -16.31 2.55
N PRO A 91 6.34 -17.57 2.46
CA PRO A 91 7.58 -17.97 3.11
C PRO A 91 8.73 -17.02 2.74
N ASP A 92 9.53 -16.67 3.75
CA ASP A 92 10.70 -15.79 3.62
C ASP A 92 10.43 -14.40 3.00
N GLN A 93 9.18 -13.93 2.93
CA GLN A 93 8.81 -12.66 2.30
C GLN A 93 9.60 -11.47 2.88
N ALA A 94 9.70 -11.39 4.21
CA ALA A 94 10.49 -10.34 4.87
C ALA A 94 11.98 -10.36 4.49
N LYS A 95 12.56 -11.55 4.27
CA LYS A 95 13.95 -11.68 3.84
C LYS A 95 14.11 -11.20 2.40
N ARG A 96 13.21 -11.63 1.51
CA ARG A 96 13.21 -11.19 0.10
C ARG A 96 13.04 -9.67 -0.01
N TYR A 97 12.20 -9.06 0.81
CA TYR A 97 12.01 -7.60 0.81
C TYR A 97 13.26 -6.85 1.24
N LYS A 98 14.01 -7.35 2.22
CA LYS A 98 15.32 -6.77 2.58
C LYS A 98 16.32 -6.85 1.43
N GLU A 99 16.38 -7.98 0.72
CA GLU A 99 17.25 -8.14 -0.44
C GLU A 99 16.86 -7.19 -1.59
N ARG A 100 15.56 -7.05 -1.85
CA ARG A 100 15.02 -6.12 -2.86
C ARG A 100 15.24 -4.66 -2.50
N ALA A 101 15.09 -4.28 -1.23
CA ALA A 101 15.37 -2.93 -0.75
C ALA A 101 16.80 -2.49 -1.08
N ASN A 102 17.79 -3.36 -0.83
CA ASN A 102 19.19 -3.07 -1.14
C ASN A 102 19.41 -2.83 -2.64
N ILE A 103 18.80 -3.67 -3.50
CA ILE A 103 18.93 -3.54 -4.96
C ILE A 103 18.33 -2.23 -5.47
N ILE A 104 17.23 -1.78 -4.87
CA ILE A 104 16.56 -0.53 -5.26
C ILE A 104 17.36 0.68 -4.75
N ALA A 105 17.76 0.67 -3.48
CA ALA A 105 18.54 1.75 -2.88
C ALA A 105 19.90 1.95 -3.56
N ASP A 106 20.54 0.89 -4.07
CA ASP A 106 21.82 0.97 -4.78
C ASP A 106 21.72 1.53 -6.23
N LYS A 107 20.50 1.70 -6.77
CA LYS A 107 20.27 2.14 -8.16
C LYS A 107 19.99 3.64 -8.30
N GLU A 108 19.75 4.35 -7.21
CA GLU A 108 19.52 5.81 -7.19
C GLU A 108 20.74 6.56 -6.63
#